data_AF-A0A2G9T998-F1
#
_entry.id   AF-A0A2G9T998-F1
#
_cell.length_a   1.000
_cell.length_b   1.000
_cell.length_c   1.000
_cell.angle_alpha   90.00
_cell.angle_beta   90.00
_cell.angle_gamma   90.00
#
_symmetry.space_group_name_H-M   'P 1'
#
loop_
_entity.id
_entity.type
_entity.pdbx_description
1 polymer ?
#
loop_
_entity_poly.entity_id
_entity_poly.type
_entity_poly.pdbx_seq_one_letter_code
_entity_poly.pdbx_strand_id
1 'polypeptide(L)'
;MQCLAHLPPFTRYIVEKHRHSKGLSGRYGPSQQDAHEFLIALISRLDHESSDNSKNSSNLSTPFEQMFFGKTRKEIECSCGAFKTLYQKFLELNLALPYQSNGCNRVTITDLLKIFVKKQQVEHKCD
;
A
#
# COMPACT_ATOMS: atom_id res chain seq x y z
N MET A 1 3.06 5.12 -15.05
CA MET A 1 3.29 6.58 -14.97
C MET A 1 2.03 7.41 -15.14
N GLN A 2 1.21 7.18 -16.16
CA GLN A 2 -0.02 7.97 -16.40
C GLN A 2 -0.93 8.08 -15.15
N CYS A 3 -1.17 6.97 -14.45
CA CYS A 3 -1.99 6.97 -13.23
C CYS A 3 -1.50 7.94 -12.16
N LEU A 4 -0.18 8.14 -12.02
CA LEU A 4 0.39 9.07 -11.03
C LEU A 4 0.30 10.53 -11.51
N ALA A 5 0.59 10.79 -12.79
CA ALA A 5 0.53 12.14 -13.36
C ALA A 5 -0.89 12.74 -13.36
N HIS A 6 -1.91 11.89 -13.32
CA HIS A 6 -3.30 12.30 -13.19
C HIS A 6 -3.80 12.41 -11.75
N LEU A 7 -2.95 12.21 -10.73
CA LEU A 7 -3.27 12.50 -9.34
C LEU A 7 -2.83 13.92 -9.00
N PRO A 8 -3.77 14.89 -8.86
CA PRO A 8 -3.41 16.29 -8.64
C PRO A 8 -2.44 16.55 -7.47
N PRO A 9 -2.60 15.93 -6.27
CA PRO A 9 -1.67 16.20 -5.18
C PRO A 9 -0.26 15.66 -5.47
N PHE A 10 -0.16 14.53 -6.16
CA PHE A 10 1.13 13.95 -6.57
C PHE A 10 1.83 14.86 -7.58
N THR A 11 1.15 15.22 -8.67
CA THR A 11 1.73 16.03 -9.74
C THR A 11 2.18 17.39 -9.24
N ARG A 12 1.36 18.05 -8.40
CA ARG A 12 1.73 19.31 -7.77
C ARG A 12 3.01 19.17 -6.94
N TYR A 13 3.09 18.14 -6.09
CA TYR A 13 4.26 17.93 -5.26
C TYR A 13 5.52 17.64 -6.07
N ILE A 14 5.42 16.79 -7.09
CA ILE A 14 6.56 16.44 -7.95
C ILE A 14 7.08 17.64 -8.74
N VAL A 15 6.19 18.47 -9.29
CA VAL A 15 6.58 19.64 -10.11
C VAL A 15 7.12 20.78 -9.25
N GLU A 16 6.48 21.07 -8.11
CA GLU A 16 6.75 22.30 -7.35
C GLU A 16 7.79 22.11 -6.23
N LYS A 17 7.91 20.91 -5.66
CA LYS A 17 8.63 20.69 -4.39
C LYS A 17 9.67 19.58 -4.43
N HIS A 18 9.49 18.56 -5.25
CA HIS A 18 10.37 17.40 -5.22
C HIS A 18 11.72 17.69 -5.89
N ARG A 19 12.82 17.46 -5.16
CA ARG A 19 14.17 17.50 -5.72
C ARG A 19 14.50 16.17 -6.38
N HIS A 20 14.53 16.14 -7.71
CA HIS A 20 14.83 14.92 -8.46
C HIS A 20 16.24 14.41 -8.17
N SER A 21 16.35 13.33 -7.39
CA SER A 21 17.54 12.49 -7.42
C SER A 21 17.51 11.63 -8.70
N LYS A 22 18.66 11.07 -9.13
CA LYS A 22 18.81 10.28 -10.37
C LYS A 22 17.61 9.34 -10.60
N GLY A 23 17.13 9.16 -11.83
CA GLY A 23 15.93 8.32 -12.09
C GLY A 23 16.05 6.86 -11.59
N LEU A 24 14.96 6.09 -11.68
CA LEU A 24 14.95 4.63 -11.47
C LEU A 24 15.76 3.85 -12.53
N SER A 25 16.49 4.56 -13.41
CA SER A 25 17.36 4.02 -14.44
C SER A 25 18.38 3.07 -13.82
N GLY A 26 18.19 1.77 -14.08
CA GLY A 26 19.08 0.70 -13.64
C GLY A 26 18.36 -0.54 -13.10
N ARG A 27 17.17 -0.38 -12.49
CA ARG A 27 16.43 -1.53 -11.90
C ARG A 27 15.45 -2.18 -12.88
N TYR A 28 14.88 -1.40 -13.78
CA TYR A 28 13.89 -1.88 -14.75
C TYR A 28 14.50 -1.79 -16.15
N GLY A 29 14.61 -2.93 -16.82
CA GLY A 29 15.16 -3.06 -18.17
C GLY A 29 14.09 -3.06 -19.26
N PRO A 30 14.47 -3.40 -20.50
CA PRO A 30 13.55 -3.44 -21.64
C PRO A 30 12.61 -4.65 -21.66
N SER A 31 12.73 -5.59 -20.73
CA SER A 31 11.85 -6.77 -20.64
C SER A 31 10.52 -6.45 -19.96
N GLN A 32 9.54 -7.35 -20.10
CA GLN A 32 8.27 -7.25 -19.37
C GLN A 32 8.52 -7.32 -17.86
N GLN A 33 7.82 -6.48 -17.11
CA GLN A 33 7.92 -6.34 -15.65
C GLN A 33 6.52 -6.20 -15.04
N ASP A 34 6.43 -6.48 -13.74
CA ASP A 34 5.20 -6.28 -12.97
C ASP A 34 4.98 -4.76 -12.71
N ALA A 35 3.84 -4.24 -13.17
CA ALA A 35 3.50 -2.82 -13.03
C ALA A 35 3.22 -2.41 -11.58
N HIS A 36 2.72 -3.34 -10.78
CA HIS A 36 2.44 -3.14 -9.37
C HIS A 36 3.75 -3.08 -8.56
N GLU A 37 4.69 -4.00 -8.80
CA GLU A 37 6.02 -3.95 -8.19
C GLU A 37 6.75 -2.65 -8.53
N PHE A 38 6.68 -2.22 -9.80
CA PHE A 38 7.24 -0.95 -10.25
C PHE A 38 6.65 0.25 -9.48
N LEU A 39 5.33 0.26 -9.27
CA LEU A 39 4.63 1.34 -8.56
C LEU A 39 5.09 1.43 -7.10
N ILE A 40 5.14 0.30 -6.39
CA ILE A 40 5.61 0.25 -4.99
C ILE A 40 7.04 0.78 -4.93
N ALA A 41 7.94 0.30 -5.79
CA ALA A 41 9.34 0.70 -5.78
C ALA A 41 9.51 2.21 -6.04
N LEU A 42 8.74 2.77 -6.98
CA LEU A 42 8.75 4.19 -7.28
C LEU A 42 8.28 5.03 -6.09
N ILE A 43 7.11 4.73 -5.51
CA ILE A 43 6.58 5.50 -4.37
C ILE A 43 7.51 5.39 -3.17
N SER A 44 8.03 4.19 -2.87
CA SER A 44 8.93 3.97 -1.73
C SER A 44 10.22 4.77 -1.87
N ARG A 45 10.75 4.87 -3.10
CA ARG A 45 11.93 5.68 -3.37
C ARG A 45 11.65 7.18 -3.17
N LEU A 46 10.55 7.69 -3.74
CA LEU A 46 10.19 9.10 -3.61
C LEU A 46 9.90 9.48 -2.15
N ASP A 47 9.29 8.57 -1.39
CA ASP A 47 9.03 8.73 0.05
C ASP A 47 10.33 8.82 0.86
N HIS A 48 11.30 7.95 0.55
CA HIS A 48 12.62 7.98 1.17
C HIS A 48 13.38 9.28 0.86
N GLU A 49 13.39 9.70 -0.41
CA GLU A 49 14.00 10.97 -0.84
C GLU A 49 13.34 12.19 -0.16
N SER A 50 12.03 12.15 0.03
CA SER A 50 11.30 13.19 0.76
C SER A 50 11.67 13.21 2.25
N SER A 51 11.86 12.03 2.87
CA SER A 51 12.21 11.89 4.28
C SER A 51 13.63 12.40 4.57
N ASP A 52 14.59 12.10 3.69
CA ASP A 52 15.98 12.53 3.83
C ASP A 52 16.14 14.05 3.77
N ASN A 53 15.31 14.73 2.99
CA ASN A 53 15.27 16.19 2.91
C ASN A 53 14.61 16.84 4.14
N SER A 54 13.88 16.07 4.96
CA SER A 54 13.06 16.54 6.08
C SER A 54 13.68 16.27 7.47
N LYS A 55 14.97 15.96 7.54
CA LYS A 55 15.72 15.58 8.76
C LYS A 55 15.65 16.56 9.95
N ASN A 56 14.98 17.70 9.82
CA ASN A 56 14.78 18.70 10.88
C ASN A 56 13.39 18.69 11.55
N SER A 57 12.43 17.83 11.14
CA SER A 57 11.10 17.77 11.78
C SER A 57 10.67 16.34 12.05
N SER A 58 11.02 15.82 13.22
CA SER A 58 10.86 14.40 13.60
C SER A 58 9.42 13.89 13.75
N ASN A 59 8.38 14.68 13.44
CA ASN A 59 6.99 14.34 13.72
C ASN A 59 5.99 14.57 12.57
N LEU A 60 6.44 14.96 11.38
CA LEU A 60 5.53 15.21 10.25
C LEU A 60 5.57 14.05 9.26
N SER A 61 4.38 13.53 8.95
CA SER A 61 4.21 12.52 7.89
C SER A 61 4.71 13.07 6.56
N THR A 62 5.38 12.26 5.76
CA THR A 62 5.81 12.72 4.44
C THR A 62 4.59 13.02 3.55
N PRO A 63 4.75 13.84 2.49
CA PRO A 63 3.69 14.04 1.51
C PRO A 63 3.20 12.72 0.89
N PHE A 64 4.08 11.73 0.69
CA PHE A 64 3.70 10.43 0.14
C PHE A 64 2.90 9.61 1.15
N GLU A 65 3.27 9.65 2.43
CA GLU A 65 2.48 9.06 3.52
C GLU A 65 1.05 9.60 3.52
N GLN A 66 0.88 10.91 3.35
CA GLN A 66 -0.43 11.56 3.33
C GLN A 66 -1.26 11.21 2.09
N MET A 67 -0.59 10.99 0.94
CA MET A 67 -1.28 10.75 -0.33
C MET A 67 -1.67 9.29 -0.55
N PHE A 68 -0.80 8.35 -0.18
CA PHE A 68 -0.96 6.96 -0.63
C PHE A 68 -1.11 5.95 0.49
N PHE A 69 -0.72 6.29 1.72
CA PHE A 69 -0.71 5.29 2.78
C PHE A 69 -1.97 5.36 3.65
N GLY A 70 -2.52 4.20 3.95
CA GLY A 70 -3.55 4.00 4.95
C GLY A 70 -3.03 3.24 6.17
N LYS A 71 -3.93 3.02 7.15
CA LYS A 71 -3.68 2.16 8.31
C LYS A 71 -4.79 1.13 8.43
N THR A 72 -4.45 -0.14 8.53
CA THR A 72 -5.38 -1.21 8.92
C THR A 72 -5.29 -1.46 10.42
N ARG A 73 -6.41 -1.92 10.98
CA ARG A 73 -6.51 -2.38 12.36
C ARG A 73 -6.79 -3.87 12.34
N LYS A 74 -5.86 -4.68 12.86
CA LYS A 74 -6.01 -6.13 13.00
C LYS A 74 -6.31 -6.46 14.45
N GLU A 75 -7.43 -7.13 14.66
CA GLU A 75 -7.85 -7.62 15.96
C GLU A 75 -7.67 -9.14 16.02
N ILE A 76 -7.08 -9.61 17.11
CA ILE A 76 -6.88 -11.03 17.39
C ILE A 76 -7.54 -11.30 18.72
N GLU A 77 -8.47 -12.24 18.74
CA GLU A 77 -9.25 -12.65 19.89
C GLU A 77 -9.00 -14.15 20.11
N CYS A 78 -8.48 -14.51 21.27
CA CYS A 78 -8.24 -15.87 21.69
C CYS A 78 -9.49 -16.44 22.38
N SER A 79 -9.70 -17.75 22.29
CA SER A 79 -10.77 -18.44 23.01
C SER A 79 -10.67 -18.33 24.54
N CYS A 80 -9.47 -18.10 25.08
CA CYS A 80 -9.26 -17.85 26.51
C CYS A 80 -9.64 -16.42 26.95
N GLY A 81 -10.09 -15.55 26.03
CA GLY A 81 -10.44 -14.16 26.30
C GLY A 81 -9.29 -13.16 26.12
N ALA A 82 -8.07 -13.62 25.81
CA ALA A 82 -6.97 -12.72 25.47
C ALA A 82 -7.26 -11.96 24.15
N PHE A 83 -6.93 -10.68 24.11
CA PHE A 83 -7.19 -9.82 22.96
C PHE A 83 -5.95 -8.97 22.61
N LYS A 84 -5.66 -8.85 21.32
CA LYS A 84 -4.55 -8.05 20.79
C LYS A 84 -5.01 -7.22 19.60
N THR A 85 -4.67 -5.95 19.60
CA THR A 85 -4.85 -5.05 18.45
C THR A 85 -3.50 -4.68 17.87
N LEU A 86 -3.36 -4.77 16.55
CA LEU A 86 -2.20 -4.33 15.78
C LEU A 86 -2.62 -3.30 14.75
N TYR A 87 -1.89 -2.22 14.64
CA TYR A 87 -2.06 -1.22 13.58
C TYR A 87 -0.94 -1.37 12.58
N GLN A 88 -1.30 -1.53 11.30
CA GLN A 88 -0.32 -1.71 10.23
C GLN A 88 -0.55 -0.66 9.15
N LYS A 89 0.52 0.04 8.77
CA LYS A 89 0.51 0.96 7.63
C LYS A 89 0.47 0.14 6.33
N PHE A 90 -0.33 0.57 5.35
CA PHE A 90 -0.38 -0.05 4.04
C PHE A 90 -0.29 1.01 2.94
N LEU A 91 0.37 0.67 1.83
CA LEU A 91 0.37 1.47 0.60
C LEU A 91 -0.76 1.01 -0.35
N GLU A 92 -1.11 -0.26 -0.26
CA GLU A 92 -2.08 -0.92 -1.12
C GLU A 92 -2.83 -2.04 -0.38
N LEU A 93 -3.96 -2.45 -0.95
CA LEU A 93 -4.77 -3.56 -0.46
C LEU A 93 -4.76 -4.69 -1.49
N ASN A 94 -4.10 -5.80 -1.14
CA ASN A 94 -4.09 -7.01 -1.96
C ASN A 94 -5.42 -7.74 -1.83
N LEU A 95 -6.27 -7.63 -2.85
CA LEU A 95 -7.60 -8.25 -2.87
C LEU A 95 -7.55 -9.59 -3.61
N ALA A 96 -7.64 -10.69 -2.85
CA ALA A 96 -7.63 -12.03 -3.43
C ALA A 96 -8.90 -12.30 -4.25
N LEU A 97 -8.73 -12.78 -5.48
CA LEU A 97 -9.84 -13.17 -6.34
C LEU A 97 -10.36 -14.56 -5.91
N PRO A 98 -11.67 -14.73 -5.67
CA PRO A 98 -12.22 -16.04 -5.34
C PRO A 98 -12.17 -16.98 -6.54
N TYR A 99 -11.94 -18.28 -6.28
CA TYR A 99 -11.98 -19.31 -7.32
C TYR A 99 -13.40 -19.42 -7.88
N GLN A 100 -13.56 -19.23 -9.19
CA GLN A 100 -14.85 -19.33 -9.87
C GLN A 100 -15.06 -20.76 -10.36
N SER A 101 -15.88 -21.55 -9.66
CA SER A 101 -16.35 -22.84 -10.17
C SER A 101 -17.54 -22.63 -11.11
N ASN A 102 -17.33 -22.83 -12.41
CA ASN A 102 -18.34 -22.94 -13.48
C ASN A 102 -19.62 -22.10 -13.30
N GLY A 103 -19.56 -20.83 -13.72
CA GLY A 103 -20.71 -19.94 -13.77
C GLY A 103 -20.26 -18.50 -13.53
N CYS A 104 -20.55 -17.63 -14.49
CA CYS A 104 -20.14 -16.22 -14.52
C CYS A 104 -20.84 -15.40 -13.42
N ASN A 105 -20.50 -15.63 -12.16
CA ASN A 105 -20.88 -14.72 -11.09
C ASN A 105 -19.92 -13.54 -11.13
N ARG A 106 -20.43 -12.38 -11.53
CA ARG A 106 -19.67 -11.13 -11.52
C ARG A 106 -19.24 -10.82 -10.09
N VAL A 107 -17.94 -10.76 -9.86
CA VAL A 107 -17.35 -10.34 -8.59
C VAL A 107 -17.14 -8.83 -8.64
N THR A 108 -17.71 -8.11 -7.67
CA THR A 108 -17.50 -6.66 -7.55
C THR A 108 -16.34 -6.35 -6.61
N ILE A 109 -15.80 -5.13 -6.68
CA ILE A 109 -14.80 -4.65 -5.71
C ILE A 109 -15.36 -4.70 -4.27
N THR A 110 -16.66 -4.45 -4.10
CA THR A 110 -17.32 -4.54 -2.79
C THR A 110 -17.26 -5.96 -2.25
N ASP A 111 -17.42 -6.98 -3.10
CA ASP A 111 -17.33 -8.38 -2.68
C ASP A 111 -15.89 -8.75 -2.28
N LEU A 112 -14.90 -8.27 -3.04
CA LEU A 112 -13.50 -8.47 -2.70
C LEU A 112 -13.12 -7.80 -1.37
N LEU A 113 -13.61 -6.58 -1.13
CA LEU A 113 -13.40 -5.88 0.15
C LEU A 113 -14.07 -6.61 1.32
N LYS A 114 -15.28 -7.15 1.12
CA LYS A 114 -15.96 -7.98 2.12
C LYS A 114 -15.16 -9.24 2.47
N ILE A 115 -14.56 -9.89 1.47
CA ILE A 115 -13.69 -11.05 1.68
C ILE A 115 -12.44 -10.63 2.47
N PHE A 116 -11.82 -9.50 2.10
CA PHE A 116 -10.61 -8.99 2.73
C PHE A 116 -10.80 -8.70 4.23
N VAL A 117 -11.94 -8.13 4.63
CA VAL A 117 -12.21 -7.78 6.05
C VAL A 117 -12.90 -8.90 6.84
N LYS A 118 -13.18 -10.05 6.21
CA LYS A 118 -13.90 -11.16 6.85
C LYS A 118 -13.12 -11.68 8.06
N LYS A 119 -13.79 -11.89 9.19
CA LYS A 119 -13.20 -12.56 10.37
C LYS A 119 -12.75 -13.96 9.96
N GLN A 120 -11.48 -14.29 10.22
CA GLN A 120 -10.90 -15.61 9.96
C GLN A 120 -10.54 -16.27 11.28
N GLN A 121 -10.79 -17.57 11.38
CA GLN A 121 -10.21 -18.39 12.43
C GLN A 121 -8.81 -18.82 11.98
N VAL A 122 -7.83 -18.60 12.83
CA VAL A 122 -6.44 -18.98 12.59
C VAL A 122 -5.97 -19.85 13.73
N GLU A 123 -5.18 -20.88 13.43
CA GLU A 123 -4.51 -21.66 14.45
C GLU A 123 -3.38 -20.83 15.05
N HIS A 124 -3.52 -20.43 16.32
CA HIS A 124 -2.50 -19.69 17.04
C HIS A 124 -2.46 -20.14 18.50
N LYS A 125 -1.27 -20.39 19.03
CA LYS A 125 -1.07 -20.58 20.47
C LYS A 125 -1.09 -19.22 21.14
N CYS A 126 -1.86 -19.08 22.20
CA CYS A 126 -1.87 -17.86 23.01
C CYS A 126 -0.66 -17.96 23.95
N ASP A 127 0.30 -17.05 23.77
CA ASP A 127 1.48 -16.90 24.64
C ASP A 127 1.09 -16.32 26.00
#